data_AF-A0A1I3E181-F1
#
_entry.id   AF-A0A1I3E181-F1
#
_cell.length_a   1.000
_cell.length_b   1.000
_cell.length_c   1.000
_cell.angle_alpha   90.00
_cell.angle_beta   90.00
_cell.angle_gamma   90.00
#
_symmetry.space_group_name_H-M   'P 1'
#
loop_
_entity.id
_entity.type
_entity.pdbx_description
1 polymer ?
#
loop_
_entity_poly.entity_id
_entity_poly.type
_entity_poly.pdbx_seq_one_letter_code
_entity_poly.pdbx_strand_id
1 'polypeptide(L)'
;MTLDIMMPFYGRADHFRAAVDSILAQTDPDWRLLVIDDHNPEEAPGQWLVELGDPRIRYVRHTVNVGINANFQSAIDLAEAPWLTIFGCDDVMLPGYVARIKELIDMHPEATFIHPGTRVIDENGDVTMNLVDRMKAVYRPRFHGSLELSGERMALSLTRGNWMNFPAIAWQRDAICRIGFRPNYKVVQDLALAIDLAFAGARLVVDDQVVFEYRRHSGSVSSWRAAEGSRFAEEQAFFRGLTREFSNRGWRRAARVARTHASSRINAMTRIPEAVAARNSDGLRILVRHILGLKVSAASQNP
;
A
#
# COMPACT_ATOMS: atom_id res chain seq x y z
N MET A 1 16.00 -18.65 3.45
CA MET A 1 16.45 -17.25 3.31
C MET A 1 15.72 -16.41 4.34
N THR A 2 16.36 -15.35 4.83
CA THR A 2 15.76 -14.38 5.76
C THR A 2 14.87 -13.37 5.02
N LEU A 3 13.73 -13.00 5.60
CA LEU A 3 12.86 -11.93 5.11
C LEU A 3 13.05 -10.65 5.96
N ASP A 4 13.31 -9.52 5.32
CA ASP A 4 13.33 -8.24 6.03
C ASP A 4 11.90 -7.67 6.15
N ILE A 5 11.50 -7.36 7.37
CA ILE A 5 10.23 -6.72 7.69
C ILE A 5 10.55 -5.28 8.06
N MET A 6 10.29 -4.37 7.13
CA MET A 6 10.56 -2.95 7.28
C MET A 6 9.28 -2.27 7.74
N MET A 7 9.28 -1.67 8.93
CA MET A 7 8.09 -1.05 9.52
C MET A 7 8.31 0.46 9.68
N PRO A 8 7.97 1.27 8.66
CA PRO A 8 7.80 2.70 8.83
C PRO A 8 6.77 2.97 9.95
N PHE A 9 7.13 3.78 10.94
CA PHE A 9 6.33 4.00 12.13
C PHE A 9 6.00 5.47 12.35
N TYR A 10 4.70 5.76 12.37
CA TYR A 10 4.13 7.01 12.87
C TYR A 10 2.66 6.72 13.23
N GLY A 11 2.33 6.70 14.51
CA GLY A 11 1.01 6.26 14.94
C GLY A 11 0.90 5.92 16.42
N ARG A 12 -0.19 5.23 16.76
CA ARG A 12 -0.55 4.89 18.13
C ARG A 12 0.26 3.71 18.67
N ALA A 13 0.57 3.76 19.96
CA ALA A 13 1.33 2.73 20.64
C ALA A 13 0.64 1.35 20.67
N ASP A 14 -0.68 1.30 20.77
CA ASP A 14 -1.45 0.06 20.89
C ASP A 14 -1.44 -0.76 19.60
N HIS A 15 -1.69 -0.11 18.46
CA HIS A 15 -1.59 -0.73 17.13
C HIS A 15 -0.16 -1.15 16.82
N PHE A 16 0.83 -0.32 17.15
CA PHE A 16 2.24 -0.66 16.98
C PHE A 16 2.65 -1.92 17.75
N ARG A 17 2.26 -2.03 19.02
CA ARG A 17 2.55 -3.22 19.84
C ARG A 17 1.92 -4.47 19.23
N ALA A 18 0.65 -4.40 18.84
CA ALA A 18 -0.03 -5.53 18.20
C ALA A 18 0.65 -5.95 16.88
N ALA A 19 1.12 -4.99 16.08
CA ALA A 19 1.84 -5.26 14.85
C ALA A 19 3.18 -5.96 15.13
N VAL A 20 3.95 -5.50 16.11
CA VAL A 20 5.22 -6.14 16.53
C VAL A 20 4.99 -7.54 17.10
N ASP A 21 3.99 -7.72 17.96
CA ASP A 21 3.62 -9.02 18.53
C ASP A 21 3.25 -10.03 17.44
N SER A 22 2.60 -9.58 16.36
CA SER A 22 2.25 -10.43 15.22
C SER A 22 3.48 -10.93 14.43
N ILE A 23 4.55 -10.14 14.40
CA ILE A 23 5.85 -10.53 13.80
C ILE A 23 6.56 -11.52 14.72
N LEU A 24 6.57 -11.27 16.03
CA LEU A 24 7.15 -12.19 17.01
C LEU A 24 6.46 -13.57 16.99
N ALA A 25 5.17 -13.61 16.66
CA ALA A 25 4.38 -14.83 16.55
C ALA A 25 4.57 -15.62 15.24
N GLN A 26 5.46 -15.20 14.33
CA GLN A 26 5.72 -15.95 13.09
C GLN A 26 6.28 -17.34 13.39
N THR A 27 5.73 -18.37 12.73
CA THR A 27 6.15 -19.76 12.91
C THR A 27 7.50 -20.05 12.26
N ASP A 28 7.85 -19.31 11.21
CA ASP A 28 9.17 -19.32 10.60
C ASP A 28 10.00 -18.19 11.22
N PRO A 29 11.13 -18.48 11.90
CA PRO A 29 11.90 -17.47 12.63
C PRO A 29 12.88 -16.69 11.74
N ASP A 30 13.02 -17.04 10.45
CA ASP A 30 13.97 -16.42 9.51
C ASP A 30 13.48 -15.06 9.02
N TRP A 31 13.35 -14.11 9.93
CA TRP A 31 13.02 -12.73 9.63
C TRP A 31 13.88 -11.76 10.45
N ARG A 32 13.96 -10.52 9.99
CA ARG A 32 14.51 -9.38 10.73
C ARG A 32 13.52 -8.24 10.67
N LEU A 33 13.33 -7.54 11.78
CA LEU A 33 12.47 -6.37 11.85
C LEU A 33 13.32 -5.11 11.97
N LEU A 34 13.12 -4.16 11.06
CA LEU A 34 13.61 -2.79 11.22
C LEU A 34 12.43 -1.84 11.36
N VAL A 35 12.27 -1.25 12.55
CA VAL A 35 11.32 -0.16 12.77
C VAL A 35 11.99 1.17 12.44
N ILE A 36 11.35 1.98 11.59
CA ILE A 36 11.84 3.27 11.11
C ILE A 36 10.86 4.35 11.55
N ASP A 37 11.14 4.95 12.70
CA ASP A 37 10.29 5.94 13.35
C ASP A 37 10.42 7.30 12.65
N ASP A 38 9.29 7.82 12.16
CA ASP A 38 9.16 9.11 11.46
C ASP A 38 9.04 10.29 12.42
N HIS A 39 9.84 10.26 13.50
CA HIS A 39 9.77 11.24 14.58
C HIS A 39 8.39 11.29 15.27
N ASN A 40 7.88 10.12 15.65
CA ASN A 40 6.60 9.96 16.34
C ASN A 40 6.59 10.77 17.65
N PRO A 41 5.53 11.55 17.96
CA PRO A 41 5.49 12.40 19.15
C PRO A 41 5.67 11.64 20.47
N GLU A 42 5.24 10.38 20.52
CA GLU A 42 5.44 9.50 21.66
C GLU A 42 6.71 8.66 21.48
N GLU A 43 7.63 8.73 22.45
CA GLU A 43 8.87 7.93 22.47
C GLU A 43 8.72 6.54 23.09
N ALA A 44 7.71 6.37 23.96
CA ALA A 44 7.48 5.13 24.70
C ALA A 44 7.38 3.85 23.83
N PRO A 45 6.79 3.87 22.61
CA PRO A 45 6.78 2.71 21.73
C PRO A 45 8.19 2.25 21.31
N GLY A 46 9.08 3.19 20.98
CA GLY A 46 10.47 2.88 20.61
C GLY A 46 11.28 2.34 21.78
N GLN A 47 11.10 2.92 22.98
CA GLN A 47 11.73 2.43 24.21
C GLN A 47 11.30 0.99 24.54
N TRP A 48 9.99 0.72 24.50
CA TRP A 48 9.45 -0.62 24.70
C TRP A 48 10.02 -1.63 23.69
N LEU A 49 10.13 -1.26 22.41
CA LEU A 49 10.68 -2.14 21.39
C LEU A 49 12.13 -2.54 21.69
N VAL A 50 12.95 -1.58 22.14
CA VAL A 50 14.36 -1.83 22.52
C VAL A 50 14.43 -2.73 23.76
N GLU A 51 13.55 -2.53 24.74
CA GLU A 51 13.47 -3.34 25.97
C GLU A 51 13.10 -4.80 25.72
N LEU A 52 12.46 -5.15 24.59
CA LEU A 52 12.19 -6.54 24.21
C LEU A 52 13.47 -7.37 24.08
N GLY A 53 14.59 -6.75 23.72
CA GLY A 53 15.90 -7.40 23.63
C GLY A 53 16.01 -8.51 22.56
N ASP A 54 15.06 -8.62 21.64
CA ASP A 54 15.13 -9.61 20.54
C ASP A 54 16.20 -9.18 19.53
N PRO A 55 17.25 -10.00 19.29
CA PRO A 55 18.38 -9.63 18.43
C PRO A 55 17.99 -9.49 16.94
N ARG A 56 16.80 -9.95 16.53
CA ARG A 56 16.28 -9.79 15.16
C ARG A 56 15.63 -8.42 14.94
N ILE A 57 15.44 -7.63 16.01
CA ILE A 57 14.76 -6.34 15.97
C ILE A 57 15.77 -5.20 16.06
N ARG A 58 15.63 -4.22 15.16
CA ARG A 58 16.37 -2.96 15.17
C ARG A 58 15.40 -1.79 15.13
N TYR A 59 15.80 -0.69 15.77
CA TYR A 59 15.06 0.56 15.80
C TYR A 59 15.94 1.70 15.28
N VAL A 60 15.43 2.48 14.34
CA VAL A 60 16.04 3.72 13.89
C VAL A 60 14.99 4.81 13.90
N ARG A 61 15.39 6.03 14.26
CA ARG A 61 14.48 7.17 14.37
C ARG A 61 15.02 8.36 13.58
N HIS A 62 14.17 8.94 12.74
CA HIS A 62 14.49 10.18 12.06
C HIS A 62 14.56 11.36 13.06
N THR A 63 15.45 12.31 12.78
CA THR A 63 15.60 13.51 13.61
C THR A 63 14.42 14.48 13.47
N VAL A 64 13.65 14.37 12.39
CA VAL A 64 12.43 15.12 12.09
C VAL A 64 11.44 14.22 11.35
N ASN A 65 10.16 14.59 11.33
CA ASN A 65 9.17 13.90 10.49
C ASN A 65 9.47 14.19 9.01
N VAL A 66 9.87 13.16 8.25
CA VAL A 66 10.15 13.22 6.81
C VAL A 66 8.93 12.88 5.96
N GLY A 67 7.92 12.29 6.58
CA GLY A 67 6.65 11.92 5.96
C GLY A 67 6.69 10.57 5.26
N ILE A 68 5.49 10.03 5.02
CA ILE A 68 5.28 8.64 4.57
C ILE A 68 6.12 8.20 3.38
N ASN A 69 6.24 9.02 2.33
CA ASN A 69 6.95 8.63 1.10
C ASN A 69 8.47 8.53 1.36
N ALA A 70 9.05 9.50 2.06
CA ALA A 70 10.47 9.49 2.40
C ALA A 70 10.81 8.40 3.43
N ASN A 71 9.90 8.12 4.38
CA ASN A 71 10.07 7.02 5.32
C ASN A 71 9.97 5.65 4.61
N PHE A 72 9.05 5.49 3.65
CA PHE A 72 8.97 4.29 2.81
C PHE A 72 10.23 4.11 1.93
N GLN A 73 10.81 5.20 1.43
CA GLN A 73 12.08 5.13 0.72
C GLN A 73 13.22 4.70 1.65
N SER A 74 13.25 5.20 2.89
CA SER A 74 14.21 4.75 3.91
C SER A 74 14.10 3.25 4.19
N ALA A 75 12.89 2.69 4.15
CA ALA A 75 12.67 1.24 4.24
C ALA A 75 13.30 0.45 3.09
N ILE A 76 13.28 0.98 1.87
CA ILE A 76 13.96 0.35 0.72
C ILE A 76 15.48 0.44 0.88
N ASP A 77 15.98 1.62 1.26
CA ASP A 77 17.42 1.92 1.31
C ASP A 77 18.14 1.15 2.43
N LEU A 78 17.45 0.89 3.55
CA LEU A 78 17.99 0.17 4.70
C LEU A 78 17.79 -1.34 4.65
N ALA A 79 17.01 -1.86 3.70
CA ALA A 79 16.82 -3.29 3.56
C ALA A 79 18.10 -3.97 3.07
N GLU A 80 18.36 -5.17 3.57
CA GLU A 80 19.61 -5.91 3.36
C GLU A 80 19.36 -7.31 2.78
N ALA A 81 18.23 -7.94 3.11
CA ALA A 81 17.85 -9.26 2.63
C ALA A 81 17.39 -9.25 1.15
N PRO A 82 17.47 -10.38 0.42
CA PRO A 82 17.01 -10.45 -0.97
C PRO A 82 15.52 -10.12 -1.16
N TRP A 83 14.73 -10.30 -0.10
CA TRP A 83 13.31 -9.99 -0.06
C TRP A 83 12.99 -9.16 1.18
N LEU A 84 12.08 -8.21 1.01
CA LEU A 84 11.58 -7.36 2.09
C LEU A 84 10.06 -7.18 2.00
N THR A 85 9.43 -6.80 3.10
CA THR A 85 8.08 -6.22 3.11
C THR A 85 8.12 -4.84 3.75
N ILE A 86 7.31 -3.91 3.25
CA ILE A 86 7.11 -2.59 3.88
C ILE A 86 5.80 -2.69 4.66
N PHE A 87 5.92 -3.10 5.91
CA PHE A 87 4.81 -3.48 6.78
C PHE A 87 4.19 -2.26 7.48
N GLY A 88 2.87 -2.25 7.58
CA GLY A 88 2.10 -1.20 8.25
C GLY A 88 2.19 -1.37 9.76
N CYS A 89 2.51 -0.30 10.48
CA CYS A 89 2.59 -0.31 11.95
C CYS A 89 1.24 -0.50 12.66
N ASP A 90 0.15 -0.65 11.90
CA ASP A 90 -1.22 -0.87 12.36
C ASP A 90 -1.82 -2.19 11.86
N ASP A 91 -1.12 -2.93 11.01
CA ASP A 91 -1.56 -4.19 10.42
C ASP A 91 -1.18 -5.40 11.29
N VAL A 92 -1.69 -6.59 10.93
CA VAL A 92 -1.37 -7.85 11.61
C VAL A 92 -0.83 -8.86 10.62
N MET A 93 0.38 -9.35 10.87
CA MET A 93 0.98 -10.45 10.13
C MET A 93 0.54 -11.77 10.76
N LEU A 94 -0.22 -12.60 10.03
CA LEU A 94 -0.66 -13.89 10.59
C LEU A 94 0.53 -14.85 10.71
N PRO A 95 0.51 -15.82 11.64
CA PRO A 95 1.69 -16.62 11.99
C PRO A 95 2.42 -17.32 10.82
N GLY A 96 1.70 -17.61 9.72
CA GLY A 96 2.25 -18.29 8.55
C GLY A 96 2.78 -17.38 7.42
N TYR A 97 2.81 -16.05 7.60
CA TYR A 97 3.20 -15.12 6.53
C TYR A 97 4.61 -15.38 6.01
N VAL A 98 5.61 -15.42 6.90
CA VAL A 98 7.02 -15.60 6.50
C VAL A 98 7.21 -16.92 5.76
N ALA A 99 6.65 -18.01 6.28
CA ALA A 99 6.71 -19.33 5.65
C ALA A 99 6.05 -19.32 4.26
N ARG A 100 4.86 -18.72 4.15
CA ARG A 100 4.12 -18.69 2.88
C ARG A 100 4.81 -17.83 1.82
N ILE A 101 5.40 -16.70 2.20
CA ILE A 101 6.18 -15.89 1.26
C ILE A 101 7.38 -16.67 0.74
N LYS A 102 8.13 -17.38 1.61
CA LYS A 102 9.27 -18.21 1.18
C LYS A 102 8.83 -19.31 0.21
N GLU A 103 7.73 -20.00 0.52
CA GLU A 103 7.16 -21.02 -0.37
C GLU A 103 6.78 -20.44 -1.75
N LEU A 104 6.14 -19.27 -1.78
CA LEU A 104 5.76 -18.62 -3.04
C LEU A 104 6.99 -18.18 -3.85
N ILE A 105 8.09 -17.77 -3.21
CA ILE A 105 9.34 -17.44 -3.89
C ILE A 105 9.96 -18.70 -4.51
N ASP A 106 9.94 -19.82 -3.79
CA ASP A 106 10.47 -21.10 -4.30
C ASP A 106 9.61 -21.64 -5.46
N MET A 107 8.29 -21.49 -5.37
CA MET A 107 7.35 -21.87 -6.44
C MET A 107 7.44 -20.98 -7.68
N HIS A 108 7.80 -19.71 -7.50
CA HIS A 108 7.84 -18.69 -8.57
C HIS A 108 9.18 -17.96 -8.57
N PRO A 109 10.27 -18.61 -9.02
CA PRO A 109 11.62 -18.02 -8.96
C PRO A 109 11.81 -16.77 -9.82
N GLU A 110 10.89 -16.50 -10.76
CA GLU A 110 10.89 -15.28 -11.58
C GLU A 110 10.04 -14.14 -10.97
N ALA A 111 9.41 -14.36 -9.81
CA ALA A 111 8.63 -13.35 -9.12
C ALA A 111 9.51 -12.18 -8.67
N THR A 112 9.00 -10.98 -8.86
CA THR A 112 9.65 -9.73 -8.38
C THR A 112 8.90 -9.10 -7.21
N PHE A 113 7.60 -9.41 -7.07
CA PHE A 113 6.84 -9.07 -5.88
C PHE A 113 5.64 -10.01 -5.75
N ILE A 114 5.23 -10.24 -4.50
CA ILE A 114 4.26 -11.26 -4.12
C ILE A 114 3.20 -10.61 -3.24
N HIS A 115 1.94 -10.68 -3.68
CA HIS A 115 0.79 -10.26 -2.89
C HIS A 115 0.08 -11.50 -2.33
N PRO A 116 0.21 -11.79 -1.02
CA PRO A 116 -0.45 -12.93 -0.41
C PRO A 116 -1.96 -12.69 -0.23
N GLY A 117 -2.69 -13.73 0.16
CA GLY A 117 -4.06 -13.56 0.59
C GLY A 117 -4.14 -12.65 1.81
N THR A 118 -5.12 -11.75 1.82
CA THR A 118 -5.34 -10.78 2.89
C THR A 118 -6.81 -10.75 3.27
N ARG A 119 -7.10 -10.41 4.53
CA ARG A 119 -8.43 -10.02 4.99
C ARG A 119 -8.40 -8.63 5.60
N VAL A 120 -9.54 -7.95 5.66
CA VAL A 120 -9.63 -6.60 6.21
C VAL A 120 -10.21 -6.66 7.62
N ILE A 121 -9.60 -5.92 8.53
CA ILE A 121 -10.04 -5.74 9.91
C ILE A 121 -10.30 -4.27 10.20
N ASP A 122 -11.17 -3.97 11.16
CA ASP A 122 -11.44 -2.60 11.62
C ASP A 122 -10.43 -2.12 12.67
N GLU A 123 -10.69 -0.98 13.32
CA GLU A 123 -9.82 -0.42 14.36
C GLU A 123 -9.67 -1.29 15.61
N ASN A 124 -10.63 -2.18 15.88
CA ASN A 124 -10.66 -3.08 17.02
C ASN A 124 -10.09 -4.46 16.68
N GLY A 125 -9.91 -4.76 15.39
CA GLY A 125 -9.39 -6.05 14.91
C GLY A 125 -10.47 -7.01 14.43
N ASP A 126 -11.73 -6.56 14.36
CA ASP A 126 -12.82 -7.39 13.88
C ASP A 126 -12.83 -7.44 12.36
N VAL A 127 -13.04 -8.63 11.81
CA VAL A 127 -13.09 -8.84 10.35
C VAL A 127 -14.27 -8.06 9.78
N THR A 128 -13.99 -7.21 8.80
CA THR A 128 -14.99 -6.35 8.17
C THR A 128 -14.80 -6.28 6.67
N MET A 129 -15.90 -6.01 5.96
CA MET A 129 -15.85 -5.66 4.54
C MET A 129 -16.75 -4.47 4.31
N ASN A 130 -16.14 -3.32 4.03
CA ASN A 130 -16.89 -2.15 3.62
C ASN A 130 -17.16 -2.17 2.11
N LEU A 131 -17.85 -1.15 1.59
CA LEU A 131 -18.17 -1.06 0.17
C LEU A 131 -16.91 -1.04 -0.71
N VAL A 132 -15.84 -0.37 -0.28
CA VAL A 132 -14.56 -0.30 -1.00
C VAL A 132 -13.94 -1.69 -1.12
N ASP A 133 -13.98 -2.50 -0.05
CA ASP A 133 -13.43 -3.87 -0.06
C ASP A 133 -14.20 -4.78 -1.01
N ARG A 134 -15.53 -4.69 -0.98
CA ARG A 134 -16.38 -5.42 -1.92
C ARG A 134 -16.08 -5.04 -3.37
N MET A 135 -15.87 -3.75 -3.65
CA MET A 135 -15.51 -3.29 -5.00
C MET A 135 -14.12 -3.74 -5.41
N LYS A 136 -13.11 -3.68 -4.52
CA LYS A 136 -11.77 -4.23 -4.80
C LYS A 136 -11.83 -5.72 -5.13
N ALA A 137 -12.63 -6.51 -4.42
CA ALA A 137 -12.83 -7.94 -4.68
C ALA A 137 -13.44 -8.21 -6.06
N VAL A 138 -14.28 -7.32 -6.59
CA VAL A 138 -14.82 -7.43 -7.96
C VAL A 138 -13.73 -7.21 -9.02
N TYR A 139 -12.76 -6.34 -8.76
CA TYR A 139 -11.68 -6.04 -9.71
C TYR A 139 -10.48 -6.98 -9.62
N ARG A 140 -10.28 -7.64 -8.47
CA ARG A 140 -9.24 -8.65 -8.28
C ARG A 140 -9.50 -9.86 -9.20
N PRO A 141 -8.49 -10.40 -9.89
CA PRO A 141 -8.63 -11.63 -10.67
C PRO A 141 -9.14 -12.78 -9.79
N ARG A 142 -10.00 -13.63 -10.35
CA ARG A 142 -10.44 -14.87 -9.69
C ARG A 142 -9.54 -16.02 -10.13
N PHE A 143 -8.99 -16.75 -9.16
CA PHE A 143 -8.09 -17.88 -9.32
C PHE A 143 -8.14 -18.74 -8.05
N HIS A 144 -7.47 -19.89 -8.06
CA HIS A 144 -7.23 -20.72 -6.89
C HIS A 144 -5.73 -21.03 -6.78
N GLY A 145 -5.17 -21.02 -5.57
CA GLY A 145 -3.73 -21.12 -5.34
C GLY A 145 -3.03 -19.81 -5.71
N SER A 146 -2.02 -19.89 -6.57
CA SER A 146 -1.23 -18.72 -6.99
C SER A 146 -1.41 -18.37 -8.47
N LEU A 147 -1.45 -17.08 -8.80
CA LEU A 147 -1.54 -16.54 -10.17
C LEU A 147 -0.40 -15.55 -10.44
N GLU A 148 0.34 -15.76 -11.52
CA GLU A 148 1.32 -14.78 -12.02
C GLU A 148 0.66 -13.77 -13.00
N LEU A 149 1.01 -12.48 -12.84
CA LEU A 149 0.64 -11.38 -13.72
C LEU A 149 1.90 -10.60 -14.12
N SER A 150 1.99 -10.22 -15.39
CA SER A 150 3.08 -9.38 -15.92
C SER A 150 2.59 -8.46 -17.04
N GLY A 151 3.44 -7.50 -17.43
CA GLY A 151 3.22 -6.60 -18.57
C GLY A 151 1.87 -5.85 -18.54
N GLU A 152 1.24 -5.70 -19.71
CA GLU A 152 -0.05 -4.98 -19.81
C GLU A 152 -1.14 -5.66 -18.97
N ARG A 153 -1.12 -6.99 -18.81
CA ARG A 153 -2.16 -7.71 -18.03
C ARG A 153 -2.10 -7.33 -16.56
N MET A 154 -0.89 -7.26 -15.99
CA MET A 154 -0.68 -6.78 -14.62
C MET A 154 -1.11 -5.32 -14.49
N ALA A 155 -0.58 -4.44 -15.33
CA ALA A 155 -0.87 -3.02 -15.28
C ALA A 155 -2.37 -2.72 -15.43
N LEU A 156 -3.05 -3.40 -16.36
CA LEU A 156 -4.50 -3.30 -16.56
C LEU A 156 -5.27 -3.72 -15.31
N SER A 157 -4.90 -4.83 -14.68
CA SER A 157 -5.58 -5.33 -13.47
C SER A 157 -5.44 -4.34 -12.31
N LEU A 158 -4.23 -3.86 -12.06
CA LEU A 158 -3.95 -2.93 -10.97
C LEU A 158 -4.62 -1.56 -11.19
N THR A 159 -4.55 -1.03 -12.41
CA THR A 159 -5.18 0.25 -12.79
C THR A 159 -6.71 0.23 -12.63
N ARG A 160 -7.37 -0.95 -12.73
CA ARG A 160 -8.82 -1.05 -12.59
C ARG A 160 -9.32 -0.77 -11.18
N GLY A 161 -8.62 -1.23 -10.15
CA GLY A 161 -9.17 -1.24 -8.80
C GLY A 161 -8.19 -1.03 -7.66
N ASN A 162 -6.89 -0.92 -7.93
CA ASN A 162 -5.81 -0.95 -6.94
C ASN A 162 -6.15 -1.89 -5.76
N TRP A 163 -6.44 -3.14 -6.09
CA TRP A 163 -7.01 -4.11 -5.16
C TRP A 163 -5.97 -4.66 -4.18
N MET A 164 -4.70 -4.31 -4.37
CA MET A 164 -3.62 -4.70 -3.48
C MET A 164 -3.76 -4.01 -2.13
N ASN A 165 -3.35 -4.73 -1.08
CA ASN A 165 -3.09 -4.17 0.23
C ASN A 165 -1.57 -4.08 0.34
N PHE A 166 -1.04 -2.89 0.05
CA PHE A 166 0.40 -2.63 -0.08
C PHE A 166 1.25 -3.18 1.08
N PRO A 167 0.84 -3.01 2.36
CA PRO A 167 1.62 -3.53 3.48
C PRO A 167 1.82 -5.04 3.54
N ALA A 168 1.00 -5.80 2.81
CA ALA A 168 1.10 -7.25 2.77
C ALA A 168 2.11 -7.74 1.73
N ILE A 169 2.59 -6.88 0.82
CA ILE A 169 3.41 -7.31 -0.32
C ILE A 169 4.84 -7.60 0.14
N ALA A 170 5.37 -8.73 -0.30
CA ALA A 170 6.80 -9.00 -0.27
C ALA A 170 7.42 -8.60 -1.62
N TRP A 171 8.55 -7.91 -1.57
CA TRP A 171 9.23 -7.31 -2.71
C TRP A 171 10.62 -7.90 -2.84
N GLN A 172 11.03 -8.25 -4.06
CA GLN A 172 12.43 -8.54 -4.33
C GLN A 172 13.22 -7.22 -4.21
N ARG A 173 14.25 -7.23 -3.37
CA ARG A 173 15.03 -6.03 -3.02
C ARG A 173 15.61 -5.34 -4.25
N ASP A 174 16.29 -6.08 -5.12
CA ASP A 174 16.96 -5.49 -6.29
C ASP A 174 15.97 -4.84 -7.27
N ALA A 175 14.76 -5.39 -7.41
CA ALA A 175 13.71 -4.79 -8.24
C ALA A 175 13.18 -3.50 -7.62
N ILE A 176 12.83 -3.51 -6.33
CA ILE A 176 12.26 -2.33 -5.68
C ILE A 176 13.29 -1.21 -5.47
N CYS A 177 14.55 -1.53 -5.15
CA CYS A 177 15.64 -0.55 -5.04
C CYS A 177 15.92 0.15 -6.38
N ARG A 178 15.81 -0.57 -7.50
CA ARG A 178 16.04 0.00 -8.84
C ARG A 178 14.95 0.99 -9.24
N ILE A 179 13.72 0.76 -8.81
CA ILE A 179 12.56 1.59 -9.18
C ILE A 179 12.35 2.74 -8.20
N GLY A 180 12.34 2.44 -6.89
CA GLY A 180 12.07 3.41 -5.83
C GLY A 180 10.65 3.99 -5.87
N PHE A 181 10.34 4.87 -4.92
CA PHE A 181 9.07 5.60 -4.94
C PHE A 181 9.17 6.86 -5.80
N ARG A 182 8.17 7.09 -6.64
CA ARG A 182 8.01 8.39 -7.32
C ARG A 182 7.83 9.49 -6.25
N PRO A 183 8.59 10.60 -6.30
CA PRO A 183 8.46 11.68 -5.32
C PRO A 183 7.11 12.40 -5.48
N ASN A 184 6.66 13.05 -4.40
CA ASN A 184 5.43 13.87 -4.33
C ASN A 184 4.09 13.11 -4.33
N TYR A 185 4.07 11.79 -4.49
CA TYR A 185 2.86 11.01 -4.23
C TYR A 185 2.75 10.67 -2.77
N LYS A 186 1.56 10.84 -2.20
CA LYS A 186 1.31 10.50 -0.80
C LYS A 186 0.13 9.54 -0.62
N VAL A 187 -0.61 9.24 -1.68
CA VAL A 187 -1.75 8.32 -1.66
C VAL A 187 -1.60 7.21 -2.70
N VAL A 188 -1.14 7.52 -3.92
CA VAL A 188 -1.04 6.54 -5.02
C VAL A 188 0.35 5.94 -5.21
N GLN A 189 1.24 6.12 -4.23
CA GLN A 189 2.64 5.72 -4.31
C GLN A 189 2.84 4.21 -4.50
N ASP A 190 1.97 3.40 -3.90
CA ASP A 190 1.95 1.94 -4.02
C ASP A 190 1.60 1.48 -5.45
N LEU A 191 0.55 2.07 -6.02
CA LEU A 191 0.13 1.80 -7.39
C LEU A 191 1.17 2.31 -8.38
N ALA A 192 1.75 3.49 -8.15
CA ALA A 192 2.82 4.04 -8.98
C ALA A 192 4.01 3.09 -9.05
N LEU A 193 4.51 2.64 -7.89
CA LEU A 193 5.59 1.67 -7.81
C LEU A 193 5.27 0.38 -8.57
N ALA A 194 4.09 -0.20 -8.37
CA ALA A 194 3.71 -1.44 -9.04
C ALA A 194 3.57 -1.29 -10.57
N ILE A 195 3.13 -0.13 -11.06
CA ILE A 195 3.07 0.15 -12.50
C ILE A 195 4.47 0.38 -13.07
N ASP A 196 5.37 1.05 -12.34
CA ASP A 196 6.76 1.23 -12.77
C ASP A 196 7.51 -0.11 -12.83
N LEU A 197 7.27 -0.98 -11.87
CA LEU A 197 7.71 -2.38 -11.92
C LEU A 197 7.14 -3.09 -13.16
N ALA A 198 5.84 -2.92 -13.47
CA ALA A 198 5.25 -3.48 -14.69
C ALA A 198 5.96 -3.01 -15.97
N PHE A 199 6.35 -1.73 -16.02
CA PHE A 199 7.11 -1.18 -17.13
C PHE A 199 8.53 -1.74 -17.24
N ALA A 200 9.13 -2.13 -16.12
CA ALA A 200 10.43 -2.76 -16.05
C ALA A 200 10.40 -4.28 -16.35
N GLY A 201 9.23 -4.85 -16.65
CA GLY A 201 9.08 -6.29 -16.94
C GLY A 201 8.93 -7.16 -15.69
N ALA A 202 8.62 -6.56 -14.55
CA ALA A 202 8.36 -7.25 -13.30
C ALA A 202 7.17 -8.22 -13.40
N ARG A 203 7.18 -9.21 -12.51
CA ARG A 203 6.15 -10.23 -12.34
C ARG A 203 5.59 -10.18 -10.93
N LEU A 204 4.27 -10.02 -10.86
CA LEU A 204 3.47 -10.10 -9.64
C LEU A 204 2.93 -11.52 -9.50
N VAL A 205 3.23 -12.17 -8.38
CA VAL A 205 2.52 -13.37 -7.96
C VAL A 205 1.44 -12.97 -6.96
N VAL A 206 0.22 -13.46 -7.17
CA VAL A 206 -0.90 -13.25 -6.27
C VAL A 206 -1.32 -14.59 -5.70
N ASP A 207 -1.53 -14.67 -4.40
CA ASP A 207 -1.93 -15.89 -3.70
C ASP A 207 -3.30 -15.73 -3.01
N ASP A 208 -4.03 -16.84 -2.86
CA ASP A 208 -5.34 -16.84 -2.20
C ASP A 208 -5.30 -17.26 -0.72
N GLN A 209 -4.18 -17.76 -0.22
CA GLN A 209 -4.02 -18.13 1.19
C GLN A 209 -3.90 -16.88 2.08
N VAL A 210 -4.86 -16.71 2.99
CA VAL A 210 -4.89 -15.55 3.90
C VAL A 210 -3.82 -15.70 4.97
N VAL A 211 -2.80 -14.84 4.90
CA VAL A 211 -1.70 -14.76 5.87
C VAL A 211 -1.46 -13.33 6.40
N PHE A 212 -2.39 -12.42 6.13
CA PHE A 212 -2.25 -11.01 6.52
C PHE A 212 -3.62 -10.39 6.82
N GLU A 213 -3.67 -9.53 7.82
CA GLU A 213 -4.83 -8.70 8.13
C GLU A 213 -4.50 -7.23 7.93
N TYR A 214 -5.21 -6.61 6.99
CA TYR A 214 -5.07 -5.20 6.68
C TYR A 214 -6.06 -4.39 7.51
N ARG A 215 -5.56 -3.52 8.38
CA ARG A 215 -6.38 -2.67 9.23
C ARG A 215 -6.89 -1.47 8.44
N ARG A 216 -8.17 -1.16 8.62
CA ARG A 216 -8.77 0.04 8.07
C ARG A 216 -9.55 0.80 9.12
N HIS A 217 -9.14 2.04 9.34
CA HIS A 217 -9.81 2.95 10.25
C HIS A 217 -9.84 4.37 9.65
N SER A 218 -10.55 5.29 10.31
CA SER A 218 -10.73 6.68 9.84
C SER A 218 -9.40 7.46 9.79
N GLY A 219 -8.45 7.09 10.64
CA GLY A 219 -7.11 7.67 10.73
C GLY A 219 -6.09 7.12 9.72
N SER A 220 -6.40 6.04 8.99
CA SER A 220 -5.47 5.51 7.98
C SER A 220 -5.22 6.59 6.90
N VAL A 221 -3.98 6.72 6.43
CA VAL A 221 -3.59 7.77 5.44
C VAL A 221 -4.46 7.71 4.17
N SER A 222 -4.87 6.51 3.77
CA SER A 222 -5.78 6.27 2.64
C SER A 222 -7.24 6.68 2.90
N SER A 223 -7.66 6.75 4.17
CA SER A 223 -8.99 7.15 4.63
C SER A 223 -9.07 8.66 4.93
N TRP A 224 -8.15 9.20 5.74
CA TRP A 224 -8.16 10.59 6.22
C TRP A 224 -8.16 11.62 5.07
N ARG A 225 -7.27 11.46 4.08
CA ARG A 225 -7.13 12.43 2.98
C ARG A 225 -8.25 12.41 1.95
N ALA A 226 -9.19 11.47 2.04
CA ALA A 226 -10.38 11.47 1.20
C ALA A 226 -11.32 12.65 1.54
N ALA A 227 -11.33 13.10 2.80
CA ALA A 227 -12.19 14.19 3.28
C ALA A 227 -11.73 15.58 2.78
N GLU A 228 -10.43 15.77 2.56
CA GLU A 228 -9.83 17.04 2.11
C GLU A 228 -9.84 17.25 0.59
N GLY A 229 -10.22 16.23 -0.20
CA GLY A 229 -10.29 16.29 -1.66
C GLY A 229 -8.93 16.27 -2.39
N SER A 230 -7.82 16.52 -1.69
CA SER A 230 -6.44 16.48 -2.20
C SER A 230 -6.08 15.14 -2.85
N ARG A 231 -6.57 14.03 -2.28
CA ARG A 231 -6.45 12.67 -2.83
C ARG A 231 -6.95 12.56 -4.28
N PHE A 232 -8.11 13.12 -4.59
CA PHE A 232 -8.71 12.98 -5.93
C PHE A 232 -7.93 13.79 -6.99
N ALA A 233 -7.33 14.92 -6.60
CA ALA A 233 -6.47 15.69 -7.48
C ALA A 233 -5.17 14.94 -7.81
N GLU A 234 -4.53 14.35 -6.80
CA GLU A 234 -3.34 13.50 -6.96
C GLU A 234 -3.65 12.29 -7.86
N GLU A 235 -4.72 11.54 -7.56
CA GLU A 235 -5.20 10.42 -8.38
C GLU A 235 -5.46 10.88 -9.82
N GLN A 236 -6.19 11.97 -10.04
CA GLN A 236 -6.49 12.44 -11.40
C GLN A 236 -5.23 12.81 -12.19
N ALA A 237 -4.25 13.45 -11.55
CA ALA A 237 -2.97 13.79 -12.18
C ALA A 237 -2.19 12.54 -12.58
N PHE A 238 -2.09 11.57 -11.65
CA PHE A 238 -1.42 10.29 -11.88
C PHE A 238 -2.03 9.51 -13.05
N PHE A 239 -3.35 9.30 -13.05
CA PHE A 239 -4.03 8.52 -14.10
C PHE A 239 -3.99 9.20 -15.49
N ARG A 240 -3.95 10.54 -15.56
CA ARG A 240 -3.68 11.26 -16.81
C ARG A 240 -2.26 11.02 -17.33
N GLY A 241 -1.27 10.98 -16.43
CA GLY A 241 0.10 10.59 -16.74
C GLY A 241 0.16 9.16 -17.28
N LEU A 242 -0.39 8.21 -16.52
CA LEU A 242 -0.47 6.79 -16.90
C LEU A 242 -1.11 6.57 -18.27
N THR A 243 -2.16 7.32 -18.61
CA THR A 243 -2.79 7.21 -19.92
C THR A 243 -1.79 7.44 -21.06
N ARG A 244 -0.90 8.42 -20.92
CA ARG A 244 0.16 8.72 -21.91
C ARG A 244 1.24 7.65 -21.89
N GLU A 245 1.72 7.29 -20.70
CA GLU A 245 2.76 6.26 -20.52
C GLU A 245 2.33 4.92 -21.13
N PHE A 246 1.10 4.47 -20.85
CA PHE A 246 0.52 3.26 -21.47
C PHE A 246 0.38 3.39 -22.98
N SER A 247 -0.03 4.56 -23.49
CA SER A 247 -0.20 4.76 -24.93
C SER A 247 1.14 4.69 -25.67
N ASN A 248 2.21 5.27 -25.10
CA ASN A 248 3.57 5.24 -25.65
C ASN A 248 4.14 3.81 -25.72
N ARG A 249 3.67 2.90 -24.85
CA ARG A 249 4.05 1.48 -24.86
C ARG A 249 3.16 0.59 -25.72
N GLY A 250 2.13 1.15 -26.36
CA GLY A 250 1.15 0.38 -27.12
C GLY A 250 0.13 -0.38 -26.26
N TRP A 251 0.09 -0.14 -24.95
CA TRP A 251 -0.86 -0.78 -24.01
C TRP A 251 -2.23 -0.12 -24.09
N ARG A 252 -2.92 -0.34 -25.21
CA ARG A 252 -4.18 0.34 -25.56
C ARG A 252 -5.30 0.04 -24.56
N ARG A 253 -5.35 -1.16 -23.97
CA ARG A 253 -6.40 -1.54 -23.01
C ARG A 253 -6.15 -0.86 -21.68
N ALA A 254 -4.90 -0.88 -21.20
CA ALA A 254 -4.53 -0.18 -19.97
C ALA A 254 -4.75 1.34 -20.09
N ALA A 255 -4.36 1.95 -21.22
CA ALA A 255 -4.57 3.37 -21.49
C ALA A 255 -6.06 3.78 -21.44
N ARG A 256 -6.96 2.93 -21.95
CA ARG A 256 -8.41 3.18 -21.91
C ARG A 256 -8.96 3.12 -20.47
N VAL A 257 -8.51 2.13 -19.68
CA VAL A 257 -8.89 2.03 -18.26
C VAL A 257 -8.36 3.22 -17.48
N ALA A 258 -7.10 3.62 -17.69
CA ALA A 258 -6.52 4.76 -17.00
C ALA A 258 -7.26 6.08 -17.31
N ARG A 259 -7.67 6.28 -18.58
CA ARG A 259 -8.40 7.48 -19.02
C ARG A 259 -9.79 7.57 -18.38
N THR A 260 -10.49 6.44 -18.30
CA THR A 260 -11.85 6.39 -17.75
C THR A 260 -11.84 6.44 -16.23
N HIS A 261 -10.92 5.70 -15.61
CA HIS A 261 -10.74 5.59 -14.16
C HIS A 261 -12.07 5.46 -13.39
N ALA A 262 -12.95 4.57 -13.90
CA ALA A 262 -14.33 4.48 -13.47
C ALA A 262 -14.49 4.13 -11.98
N SER A 263 -13.60 3.30 -11.42
CA SER A 263 -13.63 2.91 -10.01
C SER A 263 -13.46 4.09 -9.07
N SER A 264 -12.49 4.99 -9.32
CA SER A 264 -12.33 6.20 -8.51
C SER A 264 -13.48 7.19 -8.69
N ARG A 265 -14.08 7.28 -9.88
CA ARG A 265 -15.30 8.08 -10.09
C ARG A 265 -16.49 7.53 -9.31
N ILE A 266 -16.67 6.21 -9.29
CA ILE A 266 -17.70 5.54 -8.48
C ILE A 266 -17.46 5.77 -6.99
N ASN A 267 -16.22 5.61 -6.53
CA ASN A 267 -15.87 5.91 -5.15
C ASN A 267 -16.19 7.38 -4.79
N ALA A 268 -15.85 8.34 -5.65
CA ALA A 268 -16.19 9.75 -5.44
C ALA A 268 -17.71 9.98 -5.37
N MET A 269 -18.52 9.29 -6.18
CA MET A 269 -19.99 9.37 -6.08
C MET A 269 -20.50 8.90 -4.71
N THR A 270 -19.92 7.84 -4.14
CA THR A 270 -20.33 7.33 -2.81
C THR A 270 -20.03 8.30 -1.67
N ARG A 271 -19.17 9.30 -1.89
CA ARG A 271 -18.78 10.31 -0.88
C ARG A 271 -19.61 11.60 -0.93
N ILE A 272 -20.47 11.76 -1.94
CA ILE A 272 -21.34 12.94 -2.07
C ILE A 272 -22.24 13.12 -0.82
N PRO A 273 -22.94 12.08 -0.31
CA PRO A 273 -23.84 12.26 0.83
C PRO A 273 -23.10 12.75 2.09
N GLU A 274 -21.88 12.24 2.33
CA GLU A 274 -21.02 12.63 3.44
C GLU A 274 -20.59 14.09 3.33
N ALA A 275 -20.14 14.54 2.15
CA ALA A 275 -19.77 15.93 1.91
C ALA A 275 -20.95 16.91 2.06
N VAL A 276 -22.14 16.50 1.61
CA VAL A 276 -23.38 17.30 1.78
C VAL A 276 -23.76 17.41 3.25
N ALA A 277 -23.72 16.30 3.99
CA ALA A 277 -24.01 16.27 5.42
C ALA A 277 -23.05 17.16 6.22
N ALA A 278 -21.76 17.16 5.85
CA ALA A 278 -20.73 18.00 6.46
C ALA A 278 -20.75 19.47 6.01
N ARG A 279 -21.67 19.88 5.11
CA ARG A 279 -21.75 21.22 4.49
C ARG A 279 -20.43 21.69 3.86
N ASN A 280 -19.62 20.76 3.36
CA ASN A 280 -18.32 21.04 2.73
C ASN A 280 -18.49 21.33 1.23
N SER A 281 -18.75 22.59 0.88
CA SER A 281 -19.02 23.03 -0.50
C SER A 281 -17.82 22.87 -1.45
N ASP A 282 -16.59 23.08 -0.95
CA ASP A 282 -15.38 22.91 -1.75
C ASP A 282 -15.06 21.43 -2.00
N GLY A 283 -15.20 20.57 -0.98
CA GLY A 283 -15.10 19.11 -1.13
C GLY A 283 -16.13 18.57 -2.13
N LEU A 284 -17.37 19.03 -2.06
CA LEU A 284 -18.42 18.67 -3.02
C LEU A 284 -18.06 19.10 -4.45
N ARG A 285 -17.53 20.32 -4.63
CA ARG A 285 -17.07 20.82 -5.94
C ARG A 285 -15.95 19.95 -6.51
N ILE A 286 -14.99 19.54 -5.68
CA ILE A 286 -13.89 18.64 -6.06
C ILE A 286 -14.43 17.28 -6.51
N LEU A 287 -15.31 16.67 -5.72
CA LEU A 287 -15.93 15.38 -6.04
C LEU A 287 -16.67 15.42 -7.38
N VAL A 288 -17.54 16.41 -7.59
CA VAL A 288 -18.32 16.56 -8.83
C VAL A 288 -17.41 16.74 -10.04
N ARG A 289 -16.38 17.59 -9.95
CA ARG A 289 -15.42 17.78 -11.04
C ARG A 289 -14.66 16.49 -11.37
N HIS A 290 -14.26 15.73 -10.35
CA HIS A 290 -13.59 14.44 -10.53
C HIS A 290 -14.49 13.41 -11.22
N ILE A 291 -15.75 13.30 -10.79
CA ILE A 291 -16.75 12.41 -11.40
C ILE A 291 -16.94 12.73 -12.88
N LEU A 292 -17.00 14.02 -13.23
CA LEU A 292 -17.12 14.50 -14.61
C LEU A 292 -15.80 14.46 -15.40
N GLY A 293 -14.68 14.10 -14.77
CA GLY A 293 -13.34 14.08 -15.39
C GLY A 293 -12.73 15.46 -15.66
N LEU A 294 -13.33 16.52 -15.11
CA LEU A 294 -12.84 17.90 -15.22
C LEU A 294 -11.60 18.09 -14.34
N LYS A 295 -10.68 19.00 -14.74
CA LYS A 295 -9.49 19.33 -13.95
C LYS A 295 -9.88 19.74 -12.52
N VAL A 296 -9.37 19.03 -11.52
CA VAL A 296 -9.43 19.43 -10.11
C VAL A 296 -8.19 20.29 -9.84
N SER A 297 -8.38 21.54 -9.41
CA SER A 297 -7.28 22.33 -8.85
C SER A 297 -7.15 21.94 -7.39
N ALA A 298 -5.95 21.61 -6.92
CA ALA A 298 -5.69 21.62 -5.50
C ALA A 298 -5.91 23.06 -5.01
N ALA A 299 -6.66 23.25 -3.91
CA ALA A 299 -6.56 24.49 -3.16
C ALA A 299 -5.11 24.60 -2.68
N SER A 300 -4.50 25.78 -2.84
CA SER A 300 -3.16 26.07 -2.36
C SER A 300 -3.04 25.67 -0.89
N GLN A 301 -2.30 24.61 -0.60
CA GLN A 301 -1.86 24.31 0.76
C GLN A 301 -0.72 25.29 1.05
N ASN A 302 -0.96 26.28 1.90
CA ASN A 302 0.13 27.02 2.55
C ASN A 302 0.95 26.03 3.41
N PRO A 303 2.26 26.28 3.55
CA PRO A 303 3.22 25.32 4.11
C PRO A 303 2.89 24.89 5.54
#